data_AF-A0A7V9HKJ6-F1
#
_entry.id   AF-A0A7V9HKJ6-F1
#
_cell.length_a   1.000
_cell.length_b   1.000
_cell.length_c   1.000
_cell.angle_alpha   90.00
_cell.angle_beta   90.00
_cell.angle_gamma   90.00
#
_symmetry.space_group_name_H-M   'P 1'
#
loop_
_entity.id
_entity.type
_entity.pdbx_description
1 polymer ?
#
loop_
_entity_poly.entity_id
_entity_poly.type
_entity_poly.pdbx_seq_one_letter_code
_entity_poly.pdbx_strand_id
1 'polypeptide(L)'
;MADLINAQDFDLGDFFSFSIETRKEGTIDHHQPLLRFHVRAELAGRVFEEITLDVGLERSASTVADSSQGPDLLAFADIEPITVPLLPLEEHTAEKVHAYSRLYEHGRPSSRVKDLLDLILIRSIAEFEAARLQRALDRTFRQRGTHLLPRTLPSPPSSWSSAYRNAAQEIGLELVELHAGYAAAAAFLNPALGETVVGTARWDHVTMVWRSPT
;
A
#
# COMPACT_ATOMS: atom_id res chain seq x y z
N MET A 1 -22.42 -5.29 -0.88
CA MET A 1 -22.01 -5.99 -2.14
C MET A 1 -22.97 -5.70 -3.29
N ALA A 2 -24.29 -5.87 -3.08
CA ALA A 2 -25.28 -5.26 -3.98
C ALA A 2 -25.06 -3.74 -4.09
N ASP A 3 -24.62 -3.12 -2.99
CA ASP A 3 -24.35 -1.68 -2.90
C ASP A 3 -23.32 -1.15 -3.90
N LEU A 4 -22.28 -1.93 -4.26
CA LEU A 4 -21.26 -1.46 -5.20
C LEU A 4 -21.78 -1.47 -6.64
N ILE A 5 -22.50 -2.52 -7.04
CA ILE A 5 -23.13 -2.57 -8.36
C ILE A 5 -24.21 -1.48 -8.46
N ASN A 6 -25.02 -1.31 -7.41
CA ASN A 6 -26.05 -0.27 -7.37
C ASN A 6 -25.47 1.15 -7.37
N ALA A 7 -24.22 1.35 -6.93
CA ALA A 7 -23.57 2.66 -6.96
C ALA A 7 -23.40 3.21 -8.39
N GLN A 8 -23.42 2.35 -9.41
CA GLN A 8 -23.34 2.75 -10.81
C GLN A 8 -24.57 3.56 -11.25
N ASP A 9 -25.70 3.41 -10.56
CA ASP A 9 -26.96 4.11 -10.86
C ASP A 9 -27.05 5.48 -10.18
N PHE A 10 -26.03 5.87 -9.39
CA PHE A 10 -26.00 7.13 -8.68
C PHE A 10 -25.39 8.24 -9.55
N ASP A 11 -26.23 9.20 -9.95
CA ASP A 11 -25.80 10.39 -10.69
C ASP A 11 -25.24 11.45 -9.73
N LEU A 12 -23.97 11.79 -9.91
CA LEU A 12 -23.26 12.81 -9.13
C LEU A 12 -23.42 14.22 -9.72
N GLY A 13 -24.02 14.36 -10.90
CA GLY A 13 -24.14 15.65 -11.59
C GLY A 13 -22.81 16.19 -12.12
N ASP A 14 -21.79 15.35 -12.21
CA ASP A 14 -20.42 15.68 -12.64
C ASP A 14 -20.11 15.22 -14.09
N PHE A 15 -21.16 14.85 -14.83
CA PHE A 15 -21.13 14.30 -16.19
C PHE A 15 -20.46 12.92 -16.34
N PHE A 16 -19.99 12.33 -15.24
CA PHE A 16 -19.50 10.96 -15.24
C PHE A 16 -20.66 9.97 -15.10
N SER A 17 -20.57 8.87 -15.84
CA SER A 17 -21.40 7.68 -15.63
C SER A 17 -20.50 6.46 -15.56
N PHE A 18 -20.85 5.50 -14.71
CA PHE A 18 -20.04 4.31 -14.48
C PHE A 18 -20.84 3.06 -14.88
N SER A 19 -20.18 2.09 -15.52
CA SER A 19 -20.71 0.73 -15.69
C SER A 19 -19.78 -0.28 -15.01
N ILE A 20 -20.37 -1.22 -14.27
CA ILE A 20 -19.62 -2.24 -13.53
C ILE A 20 -19.92 -3.61 -14.15
N GLU A 21 -19.03 -4.08 -15.01
CA GLU A 21 -19.39 -5.09 -16.02
C GLU A 21 -19.00 -6.53 -15.67
N THR A 22 -18.14 -6.76 -14.68
CA THR A 22 -17.64 -8.13 -14.42
C THR A 22 -17.18 -8.28 -12.98
N ARG A 23 -17.68 -9.31 -12.29
CA ARG A 23 -17.13 -9.79 -11.02
C ARG A 23 -16.33 -11.07 -11.29
N LYS A 24 -15.03 -11.05 -10.99
CA LYS A 24 -14.21 -12.27 -10.92
C LYS A 24 -13.79 -12.53 -9.49
N GLU A 25 -13.94 -13.76 -9.05
CA GLU A 25 -13.41 -14.20 -7.76
C GLU A 25 -11.94 -14.57 -7.93
N GLY A 26 -11.12 -14.10 -7.00
CA GLY A 26 -9.70 -14.36 -6.97
C GLY A 26 -9.21 -14.46 -5.54
N THR A 27 -7.88 -14.49 -5.39
CA THR A 27 -7.26 -14.41 -4.08
C THR A 27 -6.11 -13.42 -4.08
N ILE A 28 -6.04 -12.55 -3.07
CA ILE A 28 -4.80 -11.81 -2.77
C ILE A 28 -3.85 -12.82 -2.13
N ASP A 29 -2.64 -12.92 -2.68
CA ASP A 29 -1.57 -13.74 -2.10
C ASP A 29 -1.96 -15.21 -1.86
N HIS A 30 -2.91 -15.76 -2.65
CA HIS A 30 -3.44 -17.13 -2.56
C HIS A 30 -4.22 -17.48 -1.28
N HIS A 31 -4.56 -16.51 -0.42
CA HIS A 31 -5.24 -16.79 0.85
C HIS A 31 -6.50 -15.96 1.10
N GLN A 32 -6.52 -14.72 0.64
CA GLN A 32 -7.63 -13.82 0.95
C GLN A 32 -8.59 -13.72 -0.22
N PRO A 33 -9.90 -13.96 0.00
CA PRO A 33 -10.89 -13.76 -1.03
C PRO A 33 -10.85 -12.33 -1.56
N LEU A 34 -10.71 -12.23 -2.88
CA LEU A 34 -10.71 -10.98 -3.62
C LEU A 34 -11.87 -11.01 -4.61
N LEU A 35 -12.61 -9.91 -4.67
CA LEU A 35 -13.53 -9.65 -5.76
C LEU A 35 -12.93 -8.59 -6.67
N ARG A 36 -12.69 -8.95 -7.92
CA ARG A 36 -12.23 -8.03 -8.94
C ARG A 36 -13.40 -7.57 -9.78
N PHE A 37 -13.54 -6.25 -9.88
CA PHE A 37 -14.52 -5.58 -10.73
C PHE A 37 -13.82 -4.83 -11.86
N HIS A 38 -14.45 -4.80 -13.04
CA HIS A 38 -14.09 -3.90 -14.12
C HIS A 38 -15.10 -2.75 -14.13
N VAL A 39 -14.61 -1.54 -13.93
CA VAL A 39 -15.39 -0.30 -13.88
C VAL A 39 -15.03 0.50 -15.13
N ARG A 40 -16.01 0.79 -15.97
CA ARG A 40 -15.84 1.68 -17.12
C ARG A 40 -16.45 3.03 -16.76
N ALA A 41 -15.63 4.07 -16.81
CA ALA A 41 -16.03 5.44 -16.59
C ALA A 41 -16.25 6.11 -17.95
N GLU A 42 -17.42 6.71 -18.13
CA GLU A 42 -17.75 7.51 -19.30
C GLU A 42 -17.96 8.97 -18.90
N LEU A 43 -17.52 9.89 -19.75
CA LEU A 43 -17.72 11.32 -19.59
C LEU A 43 -18.44 11.85 -20.83
N ALA A 44 -19.63 12.42 -20.65
CA ALA A 44 -20.47 12.92 -21.73
C ALA A 44 -20.70 11.90 -22.87
N GLY A 45 -20.92 10.63 -22.52
CA GLY A 45 -21.21 9.53 -23.45
C GLY A 45 -20.00 8.99 -24.21
N ARG A 46 -18.77 9.30 -23.78
CA ARG A 46 -17.53 8.74 -24.32
C ARG A 46 -16.76 8.05 -23.21
N VAL A 47 -16.09 6.95 -23.55
CA VAL A 47 -15.18 6.27 -22.60
C VAL A 47 -14.08 7.25 -22.19
N PHE A 48 -14.00 7.48 -20.90
CA PHE A 48 -12.95 8.28 -20.28
C PHE A 48 -11.80 7.37 -19.83
N GLU A 49 -12.11 6.33 -19.05
CA GLU A 49 -11.10 5.39 -18.52
C GLU A 49 -11.77 4.04 -18.17
N GLU A 50 -10.99 2.96 -18.21
CA GLU A 50 -11.38 1.64 -17.68
C GLU A 50 -10.49 1.26 -16.50
N ILE A 51 -11.10 1.00 -15.34
CA ILE A 51 -10.42 0.80 -14.07
C ILE A 51 -10.68 -0.63 -13.58
N THR A 52 -9.65 -1.27 -13.06
CA THR A 52 -9.79 -2.53 -12.31
C THR A 52 -9.90 -2.22 -10.81
N LEU A 53 -11.04 -2.56 -10.21
CA LEU A 53 -11.32 -2.36 -8.80
C LEU A 53 -11.23 -3.68 -8.03
N ASP A 54 -10.29 -3.76 -7.10
CA ASP A 54 -10.02 -4.94 -6.28
C ASP A 54 -10.59 -4.74 -4.87
N VAL A 55 -11.57 -5.58 -4.48
CA VAL A 55 -12.26 -5.53 -3.18
C VAL A 55 -11.89 -6.75 -2.34
N GLY A 56 -11.02 -6.54 -1.34
CA GLY A 56 -10.70 -7.56 -0.34
C GLY A 56 -11.87 -7.78 0.62
N LEU A 57 -12.23 -9.04 0.89
CA LEU A 57 -13.35 -9.38 1.78
C LEU A 57 -12.92 -9.56 3.25
N GLU A 58 -11.75 -9.06 3.64
CA GLU A 58 -11.29 -9.21 5.02
C GLU A 58 -12.09 -8.35 6.00
N ARG A 59 -12.43 -8.95 7.15
CA ARG A 59 -12.79 -8.22 8.36
C ARG A 59 -11.51 -7.73 9.03
N SER A 60 -10.98 -6.58 8.59
CA SER A 60 -10.03 -5.87 9.46
C SER A 60 -10.76 -5.46 10.75
N ALA A 61 -10.13 -5.76 11.87
CA ALA A 61 -10.61 -5.34 13.18
C ALA A 61 -10.41 -3.82 13.30
N SER A 62 -11.51 -3.09 13.12
CA SER A 62 -11.76 -1.70 13.53
C SER A 62 -10.49 -0.91 13.85
N THR A 63 -9.84 -0.39 12.81
CA THR A 63 -9.05 0.82 12.96
C THR A 63 -9.81 2.00 12.43
N VAL A 64 -9.60 3.13 13.08
CA VAL A 64 -10.08 4.41 12.57
C VAL A 64 -9.33 4.62 11.26
N ALA A 65 -10.06 4.60 10.15
CA ALA A 65 -9.49 4.89 8.85
C ALA A 65 -8.88 6.30 8.87
N ASP A 66 -7.72 6.46 8.23
CA ASP A 66 -7.20 7.79 7.93
C ASP A 66 -8.10 8.41 6.86
N SER A 67 -8.18 9.73 6.80
CA SER A 67 -8.90 10.44 5.73
C SER A 67 -7.89 11.18 4.86
N SER A 68 -7.99 11.01 3.55
CA SER A 68 -7.19 11.78 2.60
C SER A 68 -8.08 12.47 1.58
N GLN A 69 -7.79 13.74 1.33
CA GLN A 69 -8.42 14.50 0.27
C GLN A 69 -7.69 14.25 -1.05
N GLY A 70 -8.44 13.95 -2.10
CA GLY A 70 -7.91 13.82 -3.45
C GLY A 70 -7.31 15.14 -3.96
N PRO A 71 -6.48 15.08 -5.01
CA PRO A 71 -5.94 16.28 -5.63
C PRO A 71 -7.03 17.08 -6.36
N ASP A 72 -6.86 18.40 -6.41
CA ASP A 72 -7.78 19.30 -7.10
C ASP A 72 -7.53 19.36 -8.61
N LEU A 73 -7.75 18.23 -9.28
CA LEU A 73 -7.49 18.09 -10.73
C LEU A 73 -8.66 18.56 -11.59
N LEU A 74 -9.87 18.59 -11.04
CA LEU A 74 -11.11 18.82 -11.78
C LEU A 74 -11.86 20.10 -11.36
N ALA A 75 -11.26 20.98 -10.53
CA ALA A 75 -11.86 22.27 -10.20
C ALA A 75 -12.22 23.13 -11.42
N PHE A 76 -11.47 23.02 -12.53
CA PHE A 76 -11.80 23.75 -13.76
C PHE A 76 -13.17 23.35 -14.36
N ALA A 77 -13.72 22.21 -13.94
CA ALA A 77 -15.01 21.67 -14.34
C ALA A 77 -16.03 21.72 -13.18
N ASP A 78 -15.78 22.52 -12.13
CA ASP A 78 -16.61 22.64 -10.94
C ASP A 78 -16.82 21.32 -10.17
N ILE A 79 -15.86 20.39 -10.27
CA ILE A 79 -15.87 19.12 -9.52
C ILE A 79 -14.92 19.25 -8.33
N GLU A 80 -15.48 19.26 -7.13
CA GLU A 80 -14.72 19.38 -5.88
C GLU A 80 -13.90 18.10 -5.58
N PRO A 81 -12.72 18.23 -4.94
CA PRO A 81 -11.95 17.07 -4.52
C PRO A 81 -12.69 16.23 -3.47
N ILE A 82 -12.73 14.92 -3.67
CA ILE A 82 -13.35 14.00 -2.72
C ILE A 82 -12.42 13.65 -1.57
N THR A 83 -12.98 13.44 -0.38
CA THR A 83 -12.26 12.84 0.75
C THR A 83 -12.58 11.36 0.82
N VAL A 84 -11.54 10.52 0.83
CA VAL A 84 -11.68 9.07 0.89
C VAL A 84 -11.09 8.50 2.19
N PRO A 85 -11.73 7.47 2.78
CA PRO A 85 -11.12 6.72 3.86
C PRO A 85 -9.98 5.87 3.33
N LEU A 86 -8.85 5.90 4.02
CA LEU A 86 -7.64 5.14 3.75
C LEU A 86 -7.33 4.19 4.90
N LEU A 87 -6.70 3.08 4.56
CA LEU A 87 -6.06 2.22 5.54
C LEU A 87 -4.98 3.03 6.28
N PRO A 88 -4.90 2.95 7.62
CA PRO A 88 -3.85 3.64 8.36
C PRO A 88 -2.47 3.28 7.80
N LEU A 89 -1.59 4.27 7.70
CA LEU A 89 -0.31 4.06 7.02
C LEU A 89 0.55 2.97 7.69
N GLU A 90 0.44 2.78 9.00
CA GLU A 90 1.10 1.68 9.70
C GLU A 90 0.62 0.30 9.25
N GLU A 91 -0.69 0.16 8.99
CA GLU A 91 -1.26 -1.07 8.45
C GLU A 91 -0.82 -1.31 7.02
N HIS A 92 -0.88 -0.27 6.17
CA HIS A 92 -0.38 -0.38 4.80
C HIS A 92 1.10 -0.79 4.79
N THR A 93 1.92 -0.18 5.64
CA THR A 93 3.34 -0.55 5.82
C THR A 93 3.48 -2.00 6.27
N ALA A 94 2.70 -2.44 7.26
CA ALA A 94 2.75 -3.81 7.77
C ALA A 94 2.35 -4.85 6.71
N GLU A 95 1.36 -4.56 5.87
CA GLU A 95 0.98 -5.41 4.74
C GLU A 95 2.11 -5.52 3.72
N LYS A 96 2.77 -4.40 3.40
CA LYS A 96 3.95 -4.38 2.51
C LYS A 96 5.11 -5.18 3.08
N VAL A 97 5.37 -5.08 4.38
CA VAL A 97 6.39 -5.89 5.06
C VAL A 97 6.06 -7.37 4.99
N HIS A 98 4.83 -7.77 5.33
CA HIS A 98 4.39 -9.17 5.26
C HIS A 98 4.49 -9.73 3.83
N ALA A 99 4.05 -8.96 2.85
CA ALA A 99 4.17 -9.29 1.44
C ALA A 99 5.64 -9.52 1.05
N TYR A 100 6.51 -8.55 1.35
CA TYR A 100 7.94 -8.59 1.05
C TYR A 100 8.66 -9.78 1.69
N SER A 101 8.40 -10.07 2.97
CA SER A 101 9.11 -11.13 3.72
C SER A 101 8.72 -12.55 3.35
N ARG A 102 7.68 -12.72 2.54
CA ARG A 102 7.11 -14.04 2.21
C ARG A 102 7.84 -14.81 1.10
N LEU A 103 9.03 -14.38 0.68
CA LEU A 103 9.80 -14.89 -0.48
C LEU A 103 9.42 -16.32 -0.94
N TYR A 104 8.58 -16.39 -1.98
CA TYR A 104 8.10 -17.64 -2.57
C TYR A 104 9.17 -18.26 -3.50
N GLU A 105 9.31 -19.58 -3.44
CA GLU A 105 10.29 -20.36 -4.23
C GLU A 105 9.87 -20.66 -5.69
N HIS A 106 9.21 -19.77 -6.47
CA HIS A 106 8.64 -20.24 -7.76
C HIS A 106 8.74 -19.30 -8.97
N GLY A 107 9.82 -18.50 -9.08
CA GLY A 107 10.25 -17.95 -10.37
C GLY A 107 9.28 -16.98 -11.09
N ARG A 108 8.22 -16.48 -10.44
CA ARG A 108 7.36 -15.42 -10.99
C ARG A 108 8.05 -14.06 -10.88
N PRO A 109 7.83 -13.13 -11.84
CA PRO A 109 8.25 -11.74 -11.71
C PRO A 109 7.72 -11.19 -10.39
N SER A 110 8.63 -10.81 -9.49
CA SER A 110 8.28 -10.54 -8.11
C SER A 110 7.62 -9.17 -8.01
N SER A 111 6.30 -9.13 -7.81
CA SER A 111 5.60 -7.94 -7.31
C SER A 111 6.25 -7.40 -6.03
N ARG A 112 7.00 -8.23 -5.30
CA ARG A 112 7.72 -7.86 -4.08
C ARG A 112 8.87 -6.88 -4.30
N VAL A 113 9.39 -6.77 -5.53
CA VAL A 113 10.33 -5.68 -5.87
C VAL A 113 9.65 -4.32 -5.64
N LYS A 114 8.37 -4.21 -6.01
CA LYS A 114 7.58 -2.99 -5.81
C LYS A 114 7.27 -2.77 -4.33
N ASP A 115 7.04 -3.82 -3.55
CA ASP A 115 6.84 -3.67 -2.09
C ASP A 115 8.06 -3.01 -1.40
N LEU A 116 9.30 -3.32 -1.85
CA LEU A 116 10.49 -2.63 -1.34
C LEU A 116 10.52 -1.14 -1.73
N LEU A 117 10.12 -0.80 -2.96
CA LEU A 117 10.03 0.59 -3.41
C LEU A 117 8.97 1.36 -2.61
N ASP A 118 7.79 0.75 -2.39
CA ASP A 118 6.72 1.33 -1.59
C ASP A 118 7.18 1.62 -0.17
N LEU A 119 7.91 0.69 0.47
CA LEU A 119 8.48 0.92 1.81
C LEU A 119 9.48 2.08 1.84
N ILE A 120 10.25 2.27 0.76
CA ILE A 120 11.19 3.40 0.63
C ILE A 120 10.45 4.72 0.39
N LEU A 121 9.36 4.72 -0.38
CA LEU A 121 8.54 5.90 -0.59
C LEU A 121 7.84 6.30 0.72
N ILE A 122 7.18 5.35 1.37
CA ILE A 122 6.43 5.54 2.62
C ILE A 122 7.33 6.15 3.70
N ARG A 123 8.54 5.59 3.93
CA ARG A 123 9.47 6.14 4.93
C ARG A 123 9.89 7.59 4.63
N SER A 124 9.83 8.01 3.36
CA SER A 124 10.35 9.32 2.93
C SER A 124 9.32 10.43 3.03
N ILE A 125 8.03 10.08 3.09
CA ILE A 125 6.92 11.04 3.05
C ILE A 125 6.11 11.10 4.35
N ALA A 126 6.31 10.17 5.27
CA ALA A 126 5.44 10.04 6.44
C ALA A 126 6.20 9.80 7.75
N GLU A 127 5.63 10.33 8.82
CA GLU A 127 6.05 10.07 10.19
C GLU A 127 5.35 8.84 10.75
N PHE A 128 6.03 8.13 11.66
CA PHE A 128 5.51 6.95 12.32
C PHE A 128 5.73 7.04 13.82
N GLU A 129 4.78 6.59 14.63
CA GLU A 129 5.04 6.24 16.03
C GLU A 129 5.42 4.77 16.12
N ALA A 130 6.52 4.44 16.80
CA ALA A 130 7.07 3.10 16.86
C ALA A 130 6.04 2.08 17.37
N ALA A 131 5.33 2.40 18.45
CA ALA A 131 4.34 1.49 19.04
C ALA A 131 3.15 1.24 18.10
N ARG A 132 2.72 2.24 17.32
CA ARG A 132 1.66 2.06 16.30
C ARG A 132 2.12 1.13 15.19
N LEU A 133 3.33 1.34 14.67
CA LEU A 133 3.90 0.50 13.62
C LEU A 133 4.12 -0.95 14.10
N GLN A 134 4.65 -1.13 15.30
CA GLN A 134 4.84 -2.46 15.93
C GLN A 134 3.53 -3.21 16.10
N ARG A 135 2.48 -2.54 16.61
CA ARG A 135 1.14 -3.14 16.73
C ARG A 135 0.56 -3.54 15.38
N ALA A 136 0.73 -2.70 14.36
CA ALA A 136 0.27 -3.00 13.01
C ALA A 136 1.00 -4.22 12.43
N LEU A 137 2.34 -4.28 12.57
CA LEU A 137 3.15 -5.42 12.16
C LEU A 137 2.70 -6.73 12.83
N ASP A 138 2.63 -6.75 14.16
CA ASP A 138 2.20 -7.94 14.90
C ASP A 138 0.80 -8.40 14.50
N ARG A 139 -0.16 -7.48 14.43
CA ARG A 139 -1.53 -7.79 14.04
C ARG A 139 -1.60 -8.34 12.61
N THR A 140 -0.98 -7.68 11.64
CA THR A 140 -1.02 -8.13 10.24
C THR A 140 -0.44 -9.54 10.12
N PHE A 141 0.72 -9.81 10.72
CA PHE A 141 1.33 -11.14 10.64
C PHE A 141 0.47 -12.22 11.34
N ARG A 142 -0.13 -11.91 12.50
CA ARG A 142 -1.05 -12.82 13.19
C ARG A 142 -2.31 -13.11 12.39
N GLN A 143 -2.92 -12.09 11.78
CA GLN A 143 -4.14 -12.24 10.98
C GLN A 143 -3.88 -13.03 9.71
N ARG A 144 -2.77 -12.74 9.02
CA ARG A 144 -2.38 -13.42 7.78
C ARG A 144 -1.94 -14.85 8.04
N GLY A 145 -1.26 -15.13 9.16
CA GLY A 145 -0.95 -16.47 9.65
C GLY A 145 -0.07 -17.33 8.74
N THR A 146 0.61 -16.73 7.74
CA THR A 146 1.37 -17.50 6.73
C THR A 146 2.83 -17.76 7.13
N HIS A 147 3.44 -16.86 7.90
CA HIS A 147 4.79 -16.97 8.42
C HIS A 147 4.97 -16.03 9.62
N LEU A 148 6.06 -16.21 10.39
CA LEU A 148 6.34 -15.39 11.57
C LEU A 148 6.87 -14.00 11.18
N LEU A 149 6.56 -13.00 12.00
CA LEU A 149 7.13 -11.66 11.90
C LEU A 149 8.66 -11.74 12.09
N PRO A 150 9.47 -11.33 11.09
CA PRO A 150 10.91 -11.38 11.22
C PRO A 150 11.42 -10.27 12.15
N ARG A 151 12.50 -10.54 12.89
CA ARG A 151 13.15 -9.53 13.76
C ARG A 151 13.97 -8.49 12.98
N THR A 152 14.27 -8.79 11.72
CA THR A 152 14.98 -7.90 10.79
C THR A 152 14.42 -8.10 9.40
N LEU A 153 14.37 -7.04 8.60
CA LEU A 153 13.94 -7.12 7.21
C LEU A 153 14.84 -8.11 6.43
N PRO A 154 14.29 -9.15 5.78
CA PRO A 154 15.10 -10.09 5.00
C PRO A 154 15.82 -9.39 3.84
N SER A 155 17.07 -9.76 3.55
CA SER A 155 17.77 -9.26 2.36
C SER A 155 17.08 -9.71 1.08
N PRO A 156 16.88 -8.81 0.09
CA PRO A 156 16.29 -9.21 -1.19
C PRO A 156 17.28 -10.08 -1.98
N PRO A 157 16.79 -11.00 -2.83
CA PRO A 157 17.67 -11.78 -3.70
C PRO A 157 18.33 -10.87 -4.74
N SER A 158 19.59 -11.16 -5.09
CA SER A 158 20.36 -10.36 -6.05
C SER A 158 19.73 -10.30 -7.45
N SER A 159 18.90 -11.28 -7.79
CA SER A 159 18.13 -11.34 -9.04
C SER A 159 17.15 -10.17 -9.21
N TRP A 160 16.80 -9.45 -8.14
CA TRP A 160 15.94 -8.27 -8.21
C TRP A 160 16.63 -7.03 -8.75
N SER A 161 17.97 -7.01 -8.84
CA SER A 161 18.74 -5.77 -9.10
C SER A 161 18.28 -5.00 -10.35
N SER A 162 18.10 -5.69 -11.48
CA SER A 162 17.68 -5.03 -12.73
C SER A 162 16.23 -4.55 -12.66
N ALA A 163 15.32 -5.37 -12.12
CA ALA A 163 13.91 -5.02 -11.99
C ALA A 163 13.71 -3.84 -11.03
N TYR A 164 14.46 -3.84 -9.92
CA TYR A 164 14.47 -2.76 -8.94
C TYR A 164 14.95 -1.46 -9.57
N ARG A 165 16.10 -1.47 -10.24
CA ARG A 165 16.67 -0.29 -10.89
C ARG A 165 15.70 0.34 -11.88
N ASN A 166 15.12 -0.48 -12.76
CA ASN A 166 14.18 0.00 -13.77
C ASN A 166 12.95 0.65 -13.11
N ALA A 167 12.36 -0.02 -12.13
CA ALA A 167 11.18 0.50 -11.44
C ALA A 167 11.50 1.74 -10.59
N ALA A 168 12.66 1.81 -9.94
CA ALA A 168 13.13 2.99 -9.22
C ALA A 168 13.30 4.20 -10.16
N GLN A 169 13.89 3.99 -11.35
CA GLN A 169 14.06 5.05 -12.35
C GLN A 169 12.72 5.53 -12.92
N GLU A 170 11.78 4.61 -13.16
CA GLU A 170 10.43 4.92 -13.67
C GLU A 170 9.68 5.88 -12.74
N ILE A 171 9.83 5.73 -11.42
CA ILE A 171 9.21 6.59 -10.42
C ILE A 171 10.10 7.77 -9.96
N GLY A 172 11.29 7.93 -10.53
CA GLY A 172 12.22 9.02 -10.19
C GLY A 172 12.87 8.90 -8.81
N LEU A 173 13.01 7.69 -8.26
CA LEU A 173 13.66 7.46 -6.96
C LEU A 173 15.19 7.60 -7.08
N GLU A 174 15.82 8.35 -6.17
CA GLU A 174 17.28 8.52 -6.15
C GLU A 174 18.04 7.22 -5.79
N LEU A 175 17.45 6.39 -4.92
CA LEU A 175 18.02 5.11 -4.49
C LEU A 175 17.82 4.05 -5.57
N VAL A 176 18.51 4.16 -6.70
CA VAL A 176 18.36 3.25 -7.86
C VAL A 176 19.08 1.90 -7.70
N GLU A 177 20.00 1.79 -6.72
CA GLU A 177 20.72 0.56 -6.41
C GLU A 177 19.97 -0.27 -5.37
N LEU A 178 19.72 -1.55 -5.68
CA LEU A 178 18.96 -2.46 -4.81
C LEU A 178 19.53 -2.51 -3.38
N HIS A 179 20.86 -2.57 -3.24
CA HIS A 179 21.50 -2.63 -1.93
C HIS A 179 21.27 -1.35 -1.12
N ALA A 180 21.22 -0.18 -1.77
CA ALA A 180 21.02 1.11 -1.13
C ALA A 180 19.56 1.28 -0.71
N GLY A 181 18.63 0.89 -1.60
CA GLY A 181 17.20 0.83 -1.29
C GLY A 181 16.89 -0.09 -0.13
N TYR A 182 17.43 -1.31 -0.14
CA TYR A 182 17.30 -2.25 0.96
C TYR A 182 17.87 -1.70 2.26
N ALA A 183 19.09 -1.14 2.25
CA ALA A 183 19.70 -0.55 3.44
C ALA A 183 18.83 0.56 4.04
N ALA A 184 18.23 1.40 3.19
CA ALA A 184 17.34 2.48 3.62
C ALA A 184 16.04 1.95 4.24
N ALA A 185 15.40 0.94 3.62
CA ALA A 185 14.22 0.29 4.18
C ALA A 185 14.54 -0.44 5.50
N ALA A 186 15.68 -1.14 5.57
CA ALA A 186 16.12 -1.83 6.76
C ALA A 186 16.43 -0.86 7.92
N ALA A 187 17.05 0.30 7.65
CA ALA A 187 17.29 1.32 8.67
C ALA A 187 15.99 1.88 9.28
N PHE A 188 14.95 2.02 8.46
CA PHE A 188 13.62 2.41 8.92
C PHE A 188 12.93 1.29 9.72
N LEU A 189 12.90 0.07 9.19
CA LEU A 189 12.05 -1.01 9.72
C LEU A 189 12.70 -1.84 10.83
N ASN A 190 14.00 -2.11 10.76
CA ASN A 190 14.67 -2.99 11.74
C ASN A 190 14.52 -2.51 13.19
N PRO A 191 14.55 -1.19 13.49
CA PRO A 191 14.31 -0.74 14.85
C PRO A 191 12.93 -1.14 15.40
N ALA A 192 11.89 -1.05 14.57
CA ALA A 192 10.54 -1.46 14.92
C ALA A 192 10.40 -2.99 14.97
N LEU A 193 10.91 -3.71 13.95
CA LEU A 193 10.87 -5.18 13.86
C LEU A 193 11.62 -5.89 14.99
N GLY A 194 12.77 -5.35 15.39
CA GLY A 194 13.59 -5.88 16.48
C GLY A 194 13.15 -5.39 17.85
N GLU A 195 12.12 -4.55 17.94
CA GLU A 195 11.69 -3.87 19.17
C GLU A 195 12.84 -3.14 19.90
N THR A 196 13.78 -2.59 19.14
CA THR A 196 14.96 -1.89 19.68
C THR A 196 14.74 -0.39 19.86
N VAL A 197 13.63 0.12 19.33
CA VAL A 197 13.18 1.49 19.53
C VAL A 197 12.07 1.53 20.60
N VAL A 198 12.12 2.52 21.49
CA VAL A 198 11.07 2.72 22.50
C VAL A 198 9.75 3.06 21.82
N GLY A 199 8.64 2.60 22.38
CA GLY A 199 7.32 2.71 21.74
C GLY A 199 6.87 4.14 21.42
N THR A 200 7.32 5.13 22.20
CA THR A 200 6.97 6.53 22.00
C THR A 200 7.87 7.25 20.99
N ALA A 201 8.91 6.59 20.47
CA ALA A 201 9.77 7.18 19.46
C ALA A 201 9.01 7.41 18.16
N ARG A 202 9.44 8.45 17.42
CA ARG A 202 8.86 8.81 16.13
C ARG A 202 9.88 8.74 15.02
N TRP A 203 9.49 8.17 13.89
CA TRP A 203 10.25 8.26 12.65
C TRP A 203 10.12 9.66 12.09
N ASP A 204 11.26 10.32 11.87
CA ASP A 204 11.36 11.61 11.22
C ASP A 204 11.74 11.39 9.76
N HIS A 205 10.79 11.65 8.85
CA HIS A 205 10.97 11.45 7.41
C HIS A 205 11.89 12.49 6.75
N VAL A 206 12.21 13.59 7.42
CA VAL A 206 13.15 14.61 6.92
C VAL A 206 14.58 14.18 7.22
N THR A 207 14.83 13.73 8.45
CA THR A 207 16.18 13.33 8.88
C THR A 207 16.46 11.83 8.76
N MET A 208 15.46 11.05 8.39
CA MET A 208 15.53 9.60 8.14
C MET A 208 16.03 8.82 9.37
N VAL A 209 15.60 9.19 10.56
CA VAL A 209 15.96 8.53 11.83
C VAL A 209 14.77 8.43 12.78
N TRP A 210 14.82 7.43 13.66
CA TRP A 210 13.93 7.36 14.82
C TRP A 210 14.41 8.32 15.92
N ARG A 211 13.53 9.18 16.40
CA ARG A 211 13.77 10.12 17.50
C ARG A 211 12.98 9.69 18.72
N SER A 212 13.65 9.59 19.87
CA SER A 212 12.93 9.46 21.14
C SER A 212 12.26 10.80 21.47
N PRO A 213 11.06 10.81 22.06
CA PRO A 213 10.47 12.05 22.55
C PRO A 213 11.37 12.62 23.64
N THR A 214 11.65 13.92 23.54
CA THR A 214 12.31 14.72 24.60
C THR A 214 11.45 14.83 25.83
#